data_AF-A0A327N430-F1
#
_entry.id   AF-A0A327N430-F1
#
_cell.length_a   1.000
_cell.length_b   1.000
_cell.length_c   1.000
_cell.angle_alpha   90.00
_cell.angle_beta   90.00
_cell.angle_gamma   90.00
#
_symmetry.space_group_name_H-M   'P 1'
#
loop_
_entity.id
_entity.type
_entity.pdbx_description
1 polymer ?
#
loop_
_entity_poly.entity_id
_entity_poly.type
_entity_poly.pdbx_seq_one_letter_code
_entity_poly.pdbx_strand_id
1 'polypeptide(L)'
;MLHDLVNQGLPFEFLERIASLLQAHRGVISKAICMSPTTVARRAKVGRFSSLESDRIVALVAVVKEALSLFEYDVAAATEWMNSPVRGLGSKRPNDMLGTRVETNAVVDLIGRLKRGSACVRLARWSSGLGSCSYFRYRSFGRKSVQIILLTHESSFACSKAG
;
A
#
# COMPACT_ATOMS: atom_id res chain seq x y z
N MET A 1 24.24 10.96 -7.35
CA MET A 1 22.77 10.95 -7.58
C MET A 1 22.16 9.68 -7.00
N LEU A 2 20.83 9.55 -6.88
CA LEU A 2 20.20 8.37 -6.25
C LEU A 2 20.59 7.05 -6.94
N HIS A 3 20.71 7.04 -8.26
CA HIS A 3 21.10 5.86 -9.02
C HIS A 3 22.51 5.35 -8.67
N ASP A 4 23.44 6.24 -8.31
CA ASP A 4 24.78 5.84 -7.87
C ASP A 4 24.74 5.08 -6.54
N LEU A 5 23.92 5.55 -5.59
CA LEU A 5 23.74 4.91 -4.29
C LEU A 5 23.09 3.53 -4.44
N VAL A 6 22.13 3.39 -5.35
CA VAL A 6 21.52 2.10 -5.68
C VAL A 6 22.55 1.16 -6.30
N ASN A 7 23.36 1.64 -7.24
CA ASN A 7 24.41 0.84 -7.88
C ASN A 7 25.51 0.39 -6.89
N GLN A 8 25.87 1.24 -5.93
CA GLN A 8 26.79 0.91 -4.83
C GLN A 8 26.17 -0.04 -3.78
N GLY A 9 24.86 -0.27 -3.85
CA GLY A 9 24.09 -1.02 -2.88
C GLY A 9 23.81 -0.23 -1.61
N LEU A 10 22.59 -0.26 -1.08
CA LEU A 10 22.20 0.45 0.13
C LEU A 10 22.74 -0.24 1.39
N PRO A 11 22.99 0.51 2.49
CA PRO A 11 23.32 -0.08 3.78
C PRO A 11 22.21 -1.01 4.29
N PHE A 12 22.58 -2.15 4.88
CA PHE A 12 21.61 -3.14 5.37
C PHE A 12 20.69 -2.60 6.47
N GLU A 13 21.16 -1.62 7.25
CA GLU A 13 20.37 -0.91 8.28
C GLU A 13 19.07 -0.30 7.75
N PHE A 14 18.97 -0.02 6.43
CA PHE A 14 17.73 0.47 5.83
C PHE A 14 16.57 -0.51 5.99
N LEU A 15 16.84 -1.81 6.14
CA LEU A 15 15.79 -2.79 6.39
C LEU A 15 15.02 -2.49 7.66
N GLU A 16 15.75 -2.23 8.75
CA GLU A 16 15.17 -1.96 10.07
C GLU A 16 14.54 -0.57 10.13
N ARG A 17 15.12 0.41 9.44
CA ARG A 17 14.54 1.76 9.32
C ARG A 17 13.19 1.72 8.61
N ILE A 18 13.10 1.00 7.48
CA ILE A 18 11.84 0.85 6.74
C ILE A 18 10.81 0.07 7.55
N ALA A 19 11.23 -1.02 8.20
CA ALA A 19 10.36 -1.80 9.08
C ALA A 19 9.75 -0.93 10.19
N SER A 20 10.58 -0.06 10.80
CA SER A 20 10.16 0.87 11.85
C SER A 20 9.21 1.95 11.34
N LEU A 21 9.50 2.55 10.18
CA LEU A 21 8.63 3.56 9.54
C LEU A 21 7.25 3.00 9.20
N LEU A 22 7.18 1.73 8.79
CA LEU A 22 5.94 1.07 8.40
C LEU A 22 5.26 0.30 9.52
N GLN A 23 5.84 0.34 10.73
CA GLN A 23 5.38 -0.46 11.87
C GLN A 23 5.17 -1.94 11.51
N ALA A 24 6.04 -2.46 10.64
CA ALA A 24 5.93 -3.79 10.07
C ALA A 24 7.09 -4.66 10.55
N HIS A 25 6.84 -5.95 10.71
CA HIS A 25 7.91 -6.88 11.02
C HIS A 25 8.91 -6.98 9.86
N ARG A 26 10.21 -7.04 10.15
CA ARG A 26 11.29 -7.17 9.16
C ARG A 26 11.02 -8.21 8.07
N GLY A 27 10.44 -9.35 8.47
CA GLY A 27 10.10 -10.45 7.55
C GLY A 27 9.10 -10.05 6.45
N VAL A 28 8.19 -9.12 6.74
CA VAL A 28 7.24 -8.57 5.76
C VAL A 28 8.00 -7.75 4.73
N ILE A 29 8.89 -6.87 5.18
CA ILE A 29 9.71 -6.01 4.30
C ILE A 29 10.63 -6.86 3.42
N SER A 30 11.35 -7.83 4.01
CA SER A 30 12.24 -8.71 3.25
C SER A 30 11.49 -9.53 2.20
N LYS A 31 10.27 -9.97 2.51
CA LYS A 31 9.43 -10.70 1.56
C LYS A 31 8.95 -9.80 0.42
N ALA A 32 8.53 -8.56 0.73
CA ALA A 32 8.10 -7.56 -0.24
C ALA A 32 9.21 -7.25 -1.28
N ILE A 33 10.47 -7.20 -0.85
CA ILE A 33 11.63 -7.02 -1.76
C ILE A 33 12.20 -8.35 -2.31
N CYS A 34 11.43 -9.44 -2.21
CA CYS A 34 11.75 -10.78 -2.72
C CYS A 34 13.09 -11.35 -2.21
N MET A 35 13.40 -11.14 -0.93
CA MET A 35 14.58 -11.73 -0.30
C MET A 35 14.21 -12.99 0.50
N SER A 36 14.98 -14.05 0.30
CA SER A 36 14.90 -15.25 1.14
C SER A 36 15.54 -15.02 2.53
N PRO A 37 15.10 -15.73 3.58
CA PRO A 37 15.71 -15.62 4.91
C PRO A 37 17.23 -15.83 4.91
N THR A 38 17.71 -16.78 4.10
CA THR A 38 19.14 -17.05 3.91
C THR A 38 19.87 -15.84 3.33
N THR A 39 19.27 -15.16 2.34
CA THR A 39 19.85 -13.96 1.75
C THR A 39 19.87 -12.81 2.75
N VAL A 40 18.80 -12.62 3.52
CA VAL A 40 18.74 -11.60 4.59
C VAL A 40 19.85 -11.85 5.61
N ALA A 41 20.02 -13.09 6.09
CA ALA A 41 21.06 -13.43 7.06
C ALA A 41 22.48 -13.20 6.49
N ARG A 42 22.70 -13.54 5.21
CA ARG A 42 23.97 -13.28 4.53
C ARG A 42 24.24 -11.78 4.40
N ARG A 43 23.23 -10.99 4.02
CA ARG A 43 23.33 -9.53 3.85
C ARG A 43 23.52 -8.80 5.18
N ALA A 44 22.94 -9.32 6.26
CA ALA A 44 23.18 -8.80 7.60
C ALA A 44 24.67 -8.89 8.00
N LYS A 45 25.37 -9.96 7.60
CA LYS A 45 26.82 -10.12 7.84
C LYS A 45 27.66 -9.20 6.94
N VAL A 46 27.26 -9.03 5.68
CA VAL A 46 27.96 -8.17 4.70
C VAL A 46 27.73 -6.68 4.98
N GLY A 47 26.58 -6.33 5.56
CA GLY A 47 26.22 -4.95 5.90
C GLY A 47 25.67 -4.11 4.75
N ARG A 48 25.53 -4.67 3.53
CA ARG A 48 24.98 -3.97 2.35
C ARG A 48 24.12 -4.87 1.48
N PHE A 49 23.13 -4.26 0.83
CA PHE A 49 22.32 -4.85 -0.23
C PHE A 49 23.06 -4.89 -1.57
N SER A 50 22.65 -5.76 -2.49
CA SER A 50 23.03 -5.65 -3.90
C SER A 50 22.33 -4.48 -4.59
N SER A 51 22.76 -4.13 -5.82
CA SER A 51 22.05 -3.12 -6.60
C SER A 51 20.59 -3.50 -6.87
N LEU A 52 20.33 -4.76 -7.22
CA LEU A 52 18.97 -5.26 -7.44
C LEU A 52 18.11 -5.22 -6.17
N GLU A 53 18.66 -5.61 -5.03
CA GLU A 53 17.96 -5.54 -3.74
C GLU A 53 17.68 -4.08 -3.36
N SER A 54 18.62 -3.19 -3.65
CA SER A 54 18.50 -1.75 -3.40
C SER A 54 17.45 -1.08 -4.28
N ASP A 55 17.39 -1.45 -5.56
CA ASP A 55 16.37 -0.99 -6.50
C ASP A 55 14.95 -1.38 -6.00
N ARG A 56 14.78 -2.61 -5.54
CA ARG A 56 13.52 -3.08 -4.94
C ARG A 56 13.15 -2.34 -3.66
N ILE A 57 14.13 -1.99 -2.82
CA ILE A 57 13.91 -1.16 -1.64
C ILE A 57 13.38 0.22 -2.04
N VAL A 58 13.99 0.85 -3.04
CA VAL A 58 13.54 2.16 -3.55
C VAL A 58 12.13 2.05 -4.13
N ALA A 59 11.83 0.99 -4.87
CA ALA A 59 10.51 0.71 -5.41
C ALA A 59 9.45 0.55 -4.31
N LEU A 60 9.74 -0.23 -3.25
CA LEU A 60 8.86 -0.38 -2.10
C LEU A 60 8.57 0.98 -1.44
N VAL A 61 9.60 1.77 -1.17
CA VAL A 61 9.45 3.09 -0.54
C VAL A 61 8.61 4.03 -1.41
N ALA A 62 8.80 4.00 -2.72
CA ALA A 62 8.01 4.79 -3.66
C ALA A 62 6.52 4.42 -3.61
N VAL A 63 6.19 3.12 -3.67
CA VAL A 63 4.81 2.64 -3.61
C VAL A 63 4.16 2.98 -2.27
N VAL A 64 4.88 2.76 -1.17
CA VAL A 64 4.41 3.08 0.17
C VAL A 64 4.13 4.58 0.32
N LYS A 65 5.01 5.45 -0.20
CA LYS A 65 4.79 6.90 -0.20
C LYS A 65 3.50 7.26 -0.94
N GLU A 66 3.27 6.64 -2.09
CA GLU A 66 2.05 6.86 -2.87
C GLU A 66 0.80 6.35 -2.13
N ALA A 67 0.89 5.19 -1.48
CA ALA A 67 -0.17 4.62 -0.66
C ALA A 67 -0.48 5.50 0.56
N LEU A 68 0.53 6.00 1.28
CA LEU A 68 0.35 6.96 2.36
C LEU A 68 -0.38 8.20 1.86
N SER A 69 0.03 8.77 0.73
CA SER A 69 -0.66 9.91 0.14
C SER A 69 -2.09 9.59 -0.31
N LEU A 70 -2.41 8.35 -0.68
CA LEU A 70 -3.78 7.92 -0.98
C LEU A 70 -4.67 7.91 0.26
N PHE A 71 -4.12 7.57 1.43
CA PHE A 71 -4.82 7.48 2.72
C PHE A 71 -4.56 8.69 3.62
N GLU A 72 -4.29 9.86 3.06
CA GLU A 72 -4.07 11.11 3.83
C GLU A 72 -3.01 10.97 4.93
N TYR A 73 -1.97 10.17 4.66
CA TYR A 73 -0.86 9.84 5.55
C TYR A 73 -1.24 9.02 6.79
N ASP A 74 -2.39 8.34 6.78
CA ASP A 74 -2.71 7.31 7.76
C ASP A 74 -1.87 6.04 7.50
N VAL A 75 -0.87 5.84 8.36
CA VAL A 75 0.07 4.71 8.29
C VAL A 75 -0.65 3.36 8.48
N ALA A 76 -1.65 3.30 9.36
CA ALA A 76 -2.36 2.04 9.62
C ALA A 76 -3.21 1.64 8.41
N ALA A 77 -3.96 2.60 7.84
CA ALA A 77 -4.77 2.36 6.66
C ALA A 77 -3.91 2.00 5.43
N ALA A 78 -2.80 2.72 5.21
CA ALA A 78 -1.89 2.42 4.12
C ALA A 78 -1.25 1.02 4.27
N THR A 79 -0.79 0.68 5.48
CA THR A 79 -0.21 -0.64 5.76
C THR A 79 -1.25 -1.76 5.61
N GLU A 80 -2.49 -1.56 6.05
CA GLU A 80 -3.58 -2.52 5.85
C GLU A 80 -3.86 -2.73 4.36
N TRP A 81 -3.95 -1.64 3.58
CA TRP A 81 -4.17 -1.73 2.14
C TRP A 81 -3.03 -2.44 1.41
N MET A 82 -1.77 -2.15 1.77
CA MET A 82 -0.58 -2.81 1.21
C MET A 82 -0.56 -4.33 1.47
N ASN A 83 -1.19 -4.78 2.56
CA ASN A 83 -1.27 -6.18 2.97
C ASN A 83 -2.58 -6.87 2.58
N SER A 84 -3.53 -6.17 1.97
CA SER A 84 -4.85 -6.69 1.62
C SER A 84 -4.96 -7.01 0.13
N PRO A 85 -5.69 -8.07 -0.26
CA PRO A 85 -6.00 -8.34 -1.66
C PRO A 85 -6.76 -7.19 -2.32
N VAL A 86 -6.27 -6.69 -3.46
CA VAL A 86 -6.90 -5.59 -4.20
C VAL A 86 -7.44 -6.08 -5.54
N ARG A 87 -8.74 -5.90 -5.80
CA ARG A 87 -9.39 -6.38 -7.05
C ARG A 87 -8.76 -5.80 -8.32
N GLY A 88 -8.37 -4.53 -8.28
CA GLY A 88 -7.68 -3.86 -9.39
C GLY A 88 -6.32 -4.47 -9.74
N LEU A 89 -5.78 -5.34 -8.88
CA LEU A 89 -4.53 -6.09 -9.06
C LEU A 89 -4.77 -7.60 -9.23
N GLY A 90 -5.98 -8.01 -9.63
CA GLY A 90 -6.33 -9.43 -9.74
C GLY A 90 -6.37 -10.15 -8.39
N SER A 91 -6.79 -9.46 -7.33
CA SER A 91 -6.83 -9.98 -5.96
C SER A 91 -5.47 -10.36 -5.37
N LYS A 92 -4.38 -9.80 -5.93
CA LYS A 92 -3.06 -9.83 -5.30
C LYS A 92 -2.92 -8.70 -4.27
N ARG A 93 -2.04 -8.91 -3.29
CA ARG A 93 -1.66 -7.86 -2.34
C ARG A 93 -0.64 -6.93 -3.00
N PRO A 94 -0.70 -5.61 -2.79
CA PRO A 94 0.34 -4.69 -3.27
C PRO A 94 1.76 -5.12 -2.85
N ASN A 95 1.95 -5.60 -1.61
CA ASN A 95 3.24 -6.11 -1.13
C ASN A 95 3.76 -7.34 -1.90
N ASP A 96 2.88 -8.14 -2.51
CA ASP A 96 3.29 -9.28 -3.33
C ASP A 96 3.60 -8.88 -4.78
N MET A 97 3.38 -7.61 -5.16
CA MET A 97 3.54 -7.07 -6.51
C MET A 97 4.72 -6.10 -6.62
N LEU A 98 5.77 -6.31 -5.83
CA LEU A 98 6.99 -5.49 -5.83
C LEU A 98 8.22 -6.22 -6.36
N GLY A 99 8.05 -7.45 -6.85
CA GLY A 99 9.16 -8.30 -7.30
C GLY A 99 9.77 -7.86 -8.63
N THR A 100 8.97 -7.22 -9.47
CA THR A 100 9.36 -6.74 -10.80
C THR A 100 8.85 -5.32 -11.05
N ARG A 101 9.55 -4.58 -11.93
CA ARG A 101 9.14 -3.23 -12.32
C ARG A 101 7.73 -3.18 -12.91
N VAL A 102 7.33 -4.21 -13.66
CA VAL A 102 5.99 -4.30 -14.27
C VAL A 102 4.90 -4.40 -13.20
N GLU A 103 5.11 -5.27 -12.20
CA GLU A 103 4.18 -5.42 -11.09
C GLU A 103 4.10 -4.14 -10.25
N THR A 104 5.25 -3.53 -9.92
CA THR A 104 5.30 -2.27 -9.18
C THR A 104 4.54 -1.16 -9.89
N ASN A 105 4.74 -1.01 -11.21
CA ASN A 105 4.04 -0.02 -12.01
C ASN A 105 2.52 -0.24 -11.98
N ALA A 106 2.05 -1.49 -12.04
CA ALA A 106 0.63 -1.79 -11.94
C ALA A 106 0.02 -1.31 -10.60
N VAL A 107 0.77 -1.42 -9.50
CA VAL A 107 0.34 -0.89 -8.19
C VAL A 107 0.29 0.63 -8.21
N VAL A 108 1.33 1.30 -8.71
CA VAL A 108 1.40 2.76 -8.81
C VAL A 108 0.28 3.32 -9.69
N ASP A 109 0.03 2.70 -10.84
CA ASP A 109 -1.03 3.09 -11.77
C ASP A 109 -2.40 2.96 -11.13
N LEU A 110 -2.63 1.88 -10.38
CA LEU A 110 -3.85 1.70 -9.62
C LEU A 110 -4.02 2.81 -8.57
N ILE A 111 -2.99 3.11 -7.77
CA ILE A 111 -3.04 4.20 -6.79
C ILE A 111 -3.37 5.53 -7.48
N GLY A 112 -2.75 5.82 -8.62
CA GLY A 112 -3.04 7.02 -9.40
C GLY A 112 -4.50 7.11 -9.83
N ARG A 113 -5.10 6.00 -10.29
CA ARG A 113 -6.53 5.93 -10.64
C ARG A 113 -7.43 6.11 -9.42
N LEU A 114 -7.05 5.57 -8.27
CA LEU A 114 -7.77 5.73 -7.01
C LEU A 114 -7.77 7.18 -6.53
N LYS A 115 -6.61 7.85 -6.58
CA LYS A 115 -6.48 9.28 -6.23
C LYS A 115 -7.36 10.18 -7.10
N ARG A 116 -7.52 9.84 -8.39
CA ARG A 116 -8.36 10.60 -9.34
C ARG A 116 -9.86 10.24 -9.25
N GLY A 117 -10.28 9.37 -8.32
CA GLY A 117 -11.68 9.02 -8.09
C GLY A 117 -12.26 7.99 -9.07
N SER A 118 -11.43 7.27 -9.81
CA SER A 118 -11.88 6.38 -10.90
C SER A 118 -12.13 4.93 -10.46
N ALA A 119 -11.85 4.55 -9.20
CA ALA A 119 -12.06 3.18 -8.74
C ALA A 119 -12.44 3.11 -7.26
N CYS A 120 -13.45 2.29 -6.96
CA CYS A 120 -13.91 1.93 -5.62
C CYS A 120 -12.97 0.86 -5.02
N VAL A 121 -12.40 1.11 -3.83
CA VAL A 121 -11.65 0.10 -3.07
C VAL A 121 -12.57 -0.49 -2.02
N ARG A 122 -12.77 -1.80 -2.07
CA ARG A 122 -13.46 -2.56 -1.03
C ARG A 122 -12.41 -3.31 -0.19
N LEU A 123 -12.17 -2.87 1.04
CA LEU A 123 -11.47 -3.67 2.04
C LEU A 123 -12.52 -4.55 2.75
N ALA A 124 -12.35 -5.87 2.66
CA ALA A 124 -13.31 -6.82 3.19
C ALA A 124 -12.84 -7.36 4.54
N ARG A 125 -13.49 -6.92 5.62
CA ARG A 125 -13.81 -7.78 6.77
C ARG A 125 -14.96 -7.15 7.56
N TRP A 126 -16.18 -7.69 7.43
CA TRP A 126 -17.15 -7.69 8.52
C TRP A 126 -18.23 -8.76 8.32
N SER A 127 -18.43 -9.56 9.37
CA SER A 127 -19.53 -10.52 9.54
C SER A 127 -20.78 -9.75 9.96
N SER A 128 -21.87 -9.89 9.23
CA SER A 128 -23.28 -9.96 9.68
C SER A 128 -24.16 -9.74 8.45
N GLY A 129 -25.05 -10.69 8.18
CA GLY A 129 -25.97 -10.62 7.07
C GLY A 129 -26.89 -9.41 7.16
N LEU A 130 -27.07 -8.73 6.03
CA LEU A 130 -28.34 -8.28 5.45
C LEU A 130 -27.99 -7.43 4.22
N GLY A 131 -28.66 -7.74 3.11
CA GLY A 131 -28.34 -7.18 1.81
C GLY A 131 -28.59 -5.68 1.74
N SER A 132 -27.60 -4.92 1.22
CA SER A 132 -27.75 -3.63 0.54
C SER A 132 -26.37 -3.16 0.06
N CYS A 133 -26.29 -2.62 -1.17
CA CYS A 133 -25.09 -2.00 -1.73
C CYS A 133 -24.98 -0.53 -1.28
N SER A 134 -23.91 -0.16 -0.56
CA SER A 134 -23.66 1.22 -0.10
C SER A 134 -22.27 1.74 -0.54
N TYR A 135 -22.21 3.02 -0.93
CA TYR A 135 -21.01 3.76 -1.37
C TYR A 135 -20.37 4.51 -0.19
N PHE A 136 -19.04 4.68 -0.17
CA PHE A 136 -18.29 5.28 0.95
C PHE A 136 -17.63 6.63 0.58
N ARG A 137 -17.72 7.64 1.45
CA ARG A 137 -16.95 8.90 1.43
C ARG A 137 -16.42 9.19 2.86
N TYR A 138 -15.17 9.65 3.00
CA TYR A 138 -14.50 9.89 4.29
C TYR A 138 -14.76 11.30 4.87
N ARG A 139 -14.86 11.41 6.21
CA ARG A 139 -14.78 12.69 6.96
C ARG A 139 -14.01 12.46 8.28
N SER A 140 -12.95 13.22 8.49
CA SER A 140 -12.12 13.18 9.71
C SER A 140 -12.76 13.95 10.86
N PHE A 141 -12.75 13.38 12.08
CA PHE A 141 -12.95 14.11 13.33
C PHE A 141 -11.94 13.70 14.40
N GLY A 142 -11.55 14.67 15.22
CA GLY A 142 -10.30 14.68 15.98
C GLY A 142 -10.11 13.58 17.03
N ARG A 143 -8.82 13.28 17.23
CA ARG A 143 -8.16 12.53 18.31
C ARG A 143 -8.80 11.17 18.64
N LYS A 144 -8.30 10.17 17.90
CA LYS A 144 -8.51 8.72 17.99
C LYS A 144 -9.70 8.25 17.15
N SER A 145 -9.35 7.45 16.13
CA SER A 145 -10.23 6.73 15.21
C SER A 145 -10.76 7.56 14.04
N VAL A 146 -10.29 7.22 12.84
CA VAL A 146 -11.01 7.48 11.59
C VAL A 146 -12.22 6.56 11.59
N GLN A 147 -13.41 7.09 11.90
CA GLN A 147 -14.65 6.33 11.75
C GLN A 147 -15.25 6.53 10.36
N ILE A 148 -15.72 5.43 9.80
CA ILE A 148 -16.73 5.44 8.74
C ILE A 148 -18.03 5.92 9.39
N ILE A 149 -18.47 7.14 9.05
CA ILE A 149 -19.82 7.58 9.40
C ILE A 149 -20.74 7.11 8.27
N LEU A 150 -21.72 6.27 8.62
CA LEU A 150 -22.91 6.09 7.78
C LEU A 150 -23.52 7.47 7.53
N LEU A 151 -23.54 7.93 6.28
CA LEU A 151 -24.53 8.92 5.89
C LEU A 151 -25.89 8.21 5.90
N THR A 152 -26.48 8.03 7.08
CA THR A 152 -27.93 7.94 7.18
C THR A 152 -28.47 9.35 7.01
N HIS A 153 -28.56 9.82 5.76
CA HIS A 153 -29.68 10.66 5.38
C HIS A 153 -29.74 10.78 3.86
N GLU A 154 -30.89 10.40 3.32
CA GLU A 154 -31.64 11.21 2.35
C GLU A 154 -30.81 12.32 1.69
N SER A 155 -30.40 12.06 0.47
CA SER A 155 -30.09 13.13 -0.47
C SER A 155 -30.53 12.63 -1.83
N SER A 156 -31.81 12.91 -2.11
CA SER A 156 -32.42 12.92 -3.42
C SER A 156 -31.45 13.49 -4.44
N PHE A 157 -30.76 12.62 -5.19
CA PHE A 157 -30.28 12.98 -6.51
C PHE A 157 -31.48 12.86 -7.45
N ALA A 158 -32.12 14.00 -7.67
CA ALA A 158 -33.06 14.17 -8.76
C ALA A 158 -32.35 13.84 -10.08
N CYS A 159 -32.61 12.65 -10.62
CA CYS A 159 -32.40 12.36 -12.03
C CYS A 159 -33.69 12.76 -12.74
N SER A 160 -33.70 13.97 -13.30
CA SER A 160 -34.74 14.48 -14.16
C SER A 160 -34.58 13.90 -15.58
N LYS A 161 -35.72 13.49 -16.16
CA LYS A 161 -36.02 13.11 -17.56
C LYS A 161 -35.48 11.75 -18.02
N ALA A 162 -36.17 10.96 -18.83
CA ALA A 162 -37.27 11.20 -19.76
C ALA A 162 -38.04 9.89 -20.02
N GLY A 163 -39.32 10.00 -20.40
CA GLY A 163 -40.10 8.93 -21.05
C GLY A 163 -41.16 8.33 -20.17
#